data_AF-A0A7N0RIU5-F1
#
_entry.id   AF-A0A7N0RIU5-F1
#
_cell.length_a   1.000
_cell.length_b   1.000
_cell.length_c   1.000
_cell.angle_alpha   90.00
_cell.angle_beta   90.00
_cell.angle_gamma   90.00
#
_symmetry.space_group_name_H-M   'P 1'
#
loop_
_entity.id
_entity.type
_entity.pdbx_description
1 polymer ?
#
loop_
_entity_poly.entity_id
_entity_poly.type
_entity_poly.pdbx_seq_one_letter_code
_entity_poly.pdbx_strand_id
1 'polypeptide(L)'
;MVIAMWLDPLGLDPARPKEKSTNIFKQSVGSLVVSEIIDFLNGSPTAFHAVDKARKRLEAAGYERISEKDDWKIEAGKKYFFTRNFSTIIAFAIGKKYVAGNGFHIVGAHTDSPCLKLKPVSKVSKGGYLEVGVQTYGAGLWHTWFDRDLTIAGRVIIRESKDGAVSYSHRLVRIKDPIMRIPTLAIHLDRGVDDGFKVNTHSHLVPVLETSIKAELNKTVSENTGAEEGGVKGKKLLAVEIGCEPHEICDFDLQTCDTQPSVVAGAMKEFIFSGRLDNLCMAFCSLKDKHEENHQPQLHGGLGWKIANRHNLPIQDFVVRNDMPCGSTIGPILASGVGIRTVDMGAPQLSMHSIREMCAVDDAKQSHEHFKAYFEEFQELDRIGVDL
;
A
#
# COMPACT_ATOMS: atom_id res chain seq x y z
N MET A 1 -6.29 -3.39 4.62
CA MET A 1 -5.88 -4.82 4.62
C MET A 1 -6.14 -5.45 3.26
N VAL A 2 -5.21 -6.27 2.75
CA VAL A 2 -5.44 -7.20 1.63
C VAL A 2 -5.52 -8.60 2.20
N ILE A 3 -6.51 -9.39 1.77
CA ILE A 3 -6.49 -10.84 1.96
C ILE A 3 -6.74 -11.50 0.59
N ALA A 4 -5.80 -12.35 0.17
CA ALA A 4 -5.95 -13.26 -0.94
C ALA A 4 -6.23 -14.66 -0.38
N MET A 5 -7.32 -15.29 -0.82
CA MET A 5 -7.77 -16.60 -0.32
C MET A 5 -7.97 -17.58 -1.47
N TRP A 6 -7.55 -18.84 -1.28
CA TRP A 6 -7.87 -19.92 -2.22
C TRP A 6 -8.58 -21.08 -1.52
N LEU A 7 -9.65 -21.56 -2.16
CA LEU A 7 -10.57 -22.58 -1.64
C LEU A 7 -10.42 -23.85 -2.48
N ASP A 8 -9.63 -24.83 -1.99
CA ASP A 8 -9.44 -26.19 -2.53
C ASP A 8 -9.19 -26.35 -4.06
N PRO A 9 -7.92 -26.30 -4.52
CA PRO A 9 -7.57 -26.18 -5.95
C PRO A 9 -7.26 -27.49 -6.70
N LEU A 10 -8.05 -28.57 -6.55
CA LEU A 10 -7.78 -29.81 -7.31
C LEU A 10 -8.57 -29.93 -8.62
N GLY A 11 -7.92 -29.73 -9.77
CA GLY A 11 -8.58 -29.88 -11.07
C GLY A 11 -7.72 -29.64 -12.32
N LEU A 12 -6.41 -29.82 -12.23
CA LEU A 12 -5.49 -29.84 -13.38
C LEU A 12 -4.99 -31.27 -13.64
N ASP A 13 -4.81 -31.59 -14.92
CA ASP A 13 -4.36 -32.89 -15.41
C ASP A 13 -2.83 -33.02 -15.26
N PRO A 14 -2.28 -34.09 -14.67
CA PRO A 14 -0.84 -34.28 -14.49
C PRO A 14 -0.05 -34.51 -15.79
N ALA A 15 -0.71 -34.65 -16.95
CA ALA A 15 -0.02 -34.91 -18.22
C ALA A 15 0.54 -33.64 -18.90
N ARG A 16 1.85 -33.38 -18.75
CA ARG A 16 2.63 -32.53 -19.69
C ARG A 16 4.04 -33.09 -19.95
N PRO A 17 4.56 -33.08 -21.20
CA PRO A 17 5.89 -33.58 -21.50
C PRO A 17 7.04 -32.73 -20.91
N LYS A 18 8.19 -33.37 -20.67
CA LYS A 18 9.44 -32.68 -20.30
C LYS A 18 10.14 -32.11 -21.54
N GLU A 19 9.86 -30.86 -21.88
CA GLU A 19 10.72 -30.11 -22.81
C GLU A 19 11.99 -29.62 -22.12
N LYS A 20 13.10 -29.56 -22.87
CA LYS A 20 14.41 -29.11 -22.35
C LYS A 20 14.50 -27.60 -22.42
N SER A 21 14.65 -26.93 -21.29
CA SER A 21 14.79 -25.46 -21.24
C SER A 21 16.10 -25.00 -21.89
N THR A 22 15.99 -24.08 -22.85
CA THR A 22 17.13 -23.34 -23.41
C THR A 22 17.29 -22.01 -22.67
N ASN A 23 18.53 -21.66 -22.32
CA ASN A 23 18.82 -20.77 -21.19
C ASN A 23 18.71 -19.26 -21.51
N ILE A 24 17.76 -18.86 -22.36
CA ILE A 24 17.68 -17.53 -22.98
C ILE A 24 16.52 -16.68 -22.43
N PHE A 25 15.50 -17.28 -21.80
CA PHE A 25 14.27 -16.57 -21.42
C PHE A 25 14.24 -15.92 -20.02
N LYS A 26 15.11 -16.30 -19.07
CA LYS A 26 14.99 -15.83 -17.67
C LYS A 26 15.12 -14.30 -17.48
N GLN A 27 15.83 -13.61 -18.38
CA GLN A 27 16.15 -12.19 -18.19
C GLN A 27 14.96 -11.24 -18.45
N SER A 28 13.90 -11.66 -19.15
CA SER A 28 12.74 -10.80 -19.47
C SER A 28 11.68 -10.78 -18.36
N VAL A 29 11.38 -11.94 -17.76
CA VAL A 29 10.30 -12.08 -16.75
C VAL A 29 10.63 -11.30 -15.48
N GLY A 30 11.87 -11.41 -14.98
CA GLY A 30 12.32 -10.69 -13.78
C GLY A 30 12.23 -9.16 -13.90
N SER A 31 12.25 -8.60 -15.11
CA SER A 31 12.05 -7.16 -15.34
C SER A 31 10.57 -6.75 -15.17
N LEU A 32 9.63 -7.60 -15.62
CA LEU A 32 8.19 -7.34 -15.54
C LEU A 32 7.68 -7.34 -14.09
N VAL A 33 8.19 -8.25 -13.24
CA VAL A 33 7.83 -8.28 -11.81
C VAL A 33 8.11 -6.93 -11.14
N VAL A 34 9.31 -6.40 -11.38
CA VAL A 34 9.81 -5.15 -10.79
C VAL A 34 9.13 -3.92 -11.42
N SER A 35 8.84 -3.94 -12.72
CA SER A 35 8.11 -2.85 -13.37
C SER A 35 6.70 -2.70 -12.80
N GLU A 36 5.99 -3.81 -12.57
CA GLU A 36 4.64 -3.79 -12.02
C GLU A 36 4.58 -3.40 -10.54
N ILE A 37 5.52 -3.84 -9.68
CA ILE A 37 5.53 -3.41 -8.27
C ILE A 37 5.81 -1.91 -8.17
N ILE A 38 6.66 -1.37 -9.06
CA ILE A 38 6.94 0.07 -9.16
C ILE A 38 5.70 0.85 -9.63
N ASP A 39 4.90 0.36 -10.59
CA ASP A 39 3.61 0.96 -10.94
C ASP A 39 2.59 0.87 -9.80
N PHE A 40 2.55 -0.26 -9.07
CA PHE A 40 1.65 -0.42 -7.94
C PHE A 40 1.99 0.56 -6.82
N LEU A 41 3.26 0.64 -6.41
CA LEU A 41 3.76 1.57 -5.39
C LEU A 41 3.55 3.05 -5.79
N ASN A 42 3.90 3.42 -7.03
CA ASN A 42 3.71 4.77 -7.54
C ASN A 42 2.24 5.14 -7.68
N GLY A 43 1.39 4.20 -8.09
CA GLY A 43 -0.05 4.39 -8.23
C GLY A 43 -0.83 4.33 -6.92
N SER A 44 -0.20 3.89 -5.82
CA SER A 44 -0.82 3.69 -4.51
C SER A 44 -0.23 4.62 -3.44
N PRO A 45 -0.46 5.94 -3.50
CA PRO A 45 -0.03 6.88 -2.46
C PRO A 45 -0.75 6.67 -1.11
N THR A 46 -1.94 6.06 -1.13
CA THR A 46 -2.78 5.81 0.06
C THR A 46 -3.44 4.44 0.00
N ALA A 47 -3.94 3.94 1.15
CA ALA A 47 -4.68 2.67 1.21
C ALA A 47 -5.90 2.62 0.28
N PHE A 48 -6.57 3.75 0.05
CA PHE A 48 -7.70 3.84 -0.89
C PHE A 48 -7.26 3.64 -2.35
N HIS A 49 -6.07 4.15 -2.70
CA HIS A 49 -5.49 3.95 -4.03
C HIS A 49 -4.91 2.54 -4.19
N ALA A 50 -4.32 1.96 -3.13
CA ALA A 50 -3.87 0.57 -3.11
C ALA A 50 -5.03 -0.40 -3.39
N VAL A 51 -6.18 -0.19 -2.73
CA VAL A 51 -7.40 -0.99 -2.98
C VAL A 51 -7.95 -0.79 -4.38
N ASP A 52 -7.92 0.42 -4.94
CA ASP A 52 -8.38 0.65 -6.32
C ASP A 52 -7.44 0.07 -7.39
N LYS A 53 -6.12 0.14 -7.19
CA LYS A 53 -5.13 -0.58 -8.03
C LYS A 53 -5.30 -2.10 -7.92
N ALA A 54 -5.49 -2.63 -6.71
CA ALA A 54 -5.74 -4.05 -6.47
C ALA A 54 -7.04 -4.51 -7.16
N ARG A 55 -8.14 -3.78 -6.96
CA ARG A 55 -9.43 -3.98 -7.64
C ARG A 55 -9.26 -4.06 -9.15
N LYS A 56 -8.61 -3.06 -9.77
CA LYS A 56 -8.41 -3.02 -11.24
C LYS A 56 -7.58 -4.20 -11.75
N ARG A 57 -6.59 -4.68 -10.98
CA ARG A 57 -5.81 -5.89 -11.31
C ARG A 57 -6.67 -7.17 -11.20
N LEU A 58 -7.52 -7.28 -10.19
CA LEU A 58 -8.43 -8.41 -9.99
C LEU A 58 -9.53 -8.47 -11.06
N GLU A 59 -10.14 -7.32 -11.39
CA GLU A 59 -11.09 -7.17 -12.50
C GLU A 59 -10.45 -7.60 -13.83
N ALA A 60 -9.22 -7.16 -14.12
CA ALA A 60 -8.45 -7.58 -15.30
C ALA A 60 -8.03 -9.07 -15.27
N ALA A 61 -7.90 -9.68 -14.09
CA ALA A 61 -7.62 -11.11 -13.90
C ALA A 61 -8.88 -12.00 -13.89
N GLY A 62 -10.04 -11.43 -14.24
CA GLY A 62 -11.31 -12.14 -14.35
C GLY A 62 -11.96 -12.50 -13.00
N TYR A 63 -11.73 -11.70 -11.95
CA TYR A 63 -12.50 -11.80 -10.70
C TYR A 63 -13.79 -10.99 -10.78
N GLU A 64 -14.89 -11.58 -10.36
CA GLU A 64 -16.21 -10.95 -10.27
C GLU A 64 -16.32 -10.09 -8.99
N ARG A 65 -16.81 -8.86 -9.11
CA ARG A 65 -17.01 -7.98 -7.95
C ARG A 65 -18.33 -8.29 -7.26
N ILE A 66 -18.29 -8.65 -5.98
CA ILE A 66 -19.48 -8.84 -5.14
C ILE A 66 -19.66 -7.71 -4.12
N SER A 67 -20.88 -7.58 -3.59
CA SER A 67 -21.29 -6.54 -2.65
C SER A 67 -21.59 -7.14 -1.28
N GLU A 68 -21.05 -6.56 -0.21
CA GLU A 68 -21.32 -7.01 1.18
C GLU A 68 -22.76 -6.73 1.66
N LYS A 69 -23.62 -6.16 0.81
CA LYS A 69 -25.02 -5.86 1.09
C LYS A 69 -26.01 -6.86 0.45
N ASP A 70 -25.51 -7.78 -0.35
CA ASP A 70 -26.30 -8.59 -1.27
C ASP A 70 -26.14 -10.09 -0.91
N ASP A 71 -27.16 -10.91 -1.14
CA ASP A 71 -27.08 -12.36 -0.90
C ASP A 71 -26.13 -13.03 -1.93
N TRP A 72 -25.03 -13.63 -1.45
CA TRP A 72 -23.98 -14.17 -2.30
C TRP A 72 -24.34 -15.52 -2.93
N LYS A 73 -24.36 -15.55 -4.27
CA LYS A 73 -24.49 -16.77 -5.08
C LYS A 73 -23.14 -17.14 -5.69
N ILE A 74 -22.28 -17.75 -4.87
CA ILE A 74 -20.92 -18.14 -5.25
C ILE A 74 -20.85 -19.60 -5.73
N GLU A 75 -20.01 -19.87 -6.74
CA GLU A 75 -19.89 -21.16 -7.41
C GLU A 75 -18.44 -21.68 -7.42
N ALA A 76 -18.28 -23.00 -7.36
CA ALA A 76 -16.99 -23.66 -7.56
C ALA A 76 -16.43 -23.42 -8.96
N GLY A 77 -15.15 -23.08 -9.07
CA GLY A 77 -14.47 -22.73 -10.31
C GLY A 77 -14.46 -21.22 -10.66
N LYS A 78 -15.24 -20.38 -9.96
CA LYS A 78 -15.27 -18.92 -10.15
C LYS A 78 -14.33 -18.19 -9.17
N LYS A 79 -14.09 -16.89 -9.43
CA LYS A 79 -13.27 -16.02 -8.57
C LYS A 79 -14.03 -14.73 -8.27
N TYR A 80 -13.91 -14.23 -7.03
CA TYR A 80 -14.69 -13.12 -6.51
C TYR A 80 -13.84 -12.16 -5.68
N PHE A 81 -14.25 -10.90 -5.57
CA PHE A 81 -13.68 -9.97 -4.59
C PHE A 81 -14.70 -8.95 -4.10
N PHE A 82 -14.47 -8.40 -2.90
CA PHE A 82 -15.20 -7.26 -2.37
C PHE A 82 -14.28 -6.30 -1.62
N THR A 83 -14.77 -5.08 -1.35
CA THR A 83 -14.01 -4.00 -0.70
C THR A 83 -14.78 -3.37 0.44
N ARG A 84 -14.19 -3.35 1.66
CA ARG A 84 -14.78 -2.71 2.84
C ARG A 84 -14.12 -1.37 3.11
N ASN A 85 -14.92 -0.32 3.36
CA ASN A 85 -14.49 1.09 3.48
C ASN A 85 -13.63 1.62 2.28
N PHE A 86 -13.52 0.87 1.19
CA PHE A 86 -12.53 1.09 0.12
C PHE A 86 -11.06 1.14 0.61
N SER A 87 -10.77 0.69 1.83
CA SER A 87 -9.42 0.61 2.43
C SER A 87 -9.04 -0.82 2.85
N THR A 88 -9.94 -1.77 2.66
CA THR A 88 -9.67 -3.21 2.74
C THR A 88 -10.27 -3.89 1.53
N ILE A 89 -9.55 -4.87 0.98
CA ILE A 89 -9.99 -5.72 -0.13
C ILE A 89 -9.78 -7.18 0.25
N ILE A 90 -10.78 -8.01 -0.01
CA ILE A 90 -10.71 -9.46 0.14
C ILE A 90 -11.03 -10.05 -1.22
N ALA A 91 -10.09 -10.84 -1.75
CA ALA A 91 -10.20 -11.53 -3.02
C ALA A 91 -10.08 -13.04 -2.76
N PHE A 92 -11.00 -13.81 -3.33
CA PHE A 92 -11.02 -15.26 -3.18
C PHE A 92 -11.36 -15.97 -4.48
N ALA A 93 -10.67 -17.08 -4.74
CA ALA A 93 -11.00 -17.96 -5.85
C ALA A 93 -11.46 -19.33 -5.32
N ILE A 94 -12.51 -19.87 -5.94
CA ILE A 94 -13.10 -21.14 -5.56
C ILE A 94 -12.63 -22.21 -6.55
N GLY A 95 -11.90 -23.21 -6.07
CA GLY A 95 -11.47 -24.34 -6.86
C GLY A 95 -12.62 -25.29 -7.20
N LYS A 96 -12.45 -26.05 -8.28
CA LYS A 96 -13.54 -26.83 -8.90
C LYS A 96 -14.03 -28.03 -8.07
N LYS A 97 -13.32 -28.40 -7.01
CA LYS A 97 -13.68 -29.49 -6.07
C LYS A 97 -13.97 -29.02 -4.65
N TYR A 98 -13.98 -27.70 -4.41
CA TYR A 98 -14.36 -27.17 -3.11
C TYR A 98 -15.82 -27.54 -2.78
N VAL A 99 -16.03 -28.09 -1.59
CA VAL A 99 -17.34 -28.28 -0.97
C VAL A 99 -17.32 -27.70 0.45
N ALA A 100 -18.49 -27.41 1.00
CA ALA A 100 -18.60 -26.84 2.35
C ALA A 100 -17.99 -27.81 3.39
N GLY A 101 -17.00 -27.32 4.15
CA GLY A 101 -16.20 -28.11 5.09
C GLY A 101 -14.74 -28.27 4.68
N ASN A 102 -14.38 -27.99 3.42
CA ASN A 102 -12.98 -27.95 2.99
C ASN A 102 -12.26 -26.70 3.52
N GLY A 103 -10.93 -26.76 3.57
CA GLY A 103 -10.08 -25.69 4.13
C GLY A 103 -9.93 -24.45 3.24
N PHE A 104 -9.28 -23.44 3.83
CA PHE A 104 -8.94 -22.16 3.18
C PHE A 104 -7.42 -21.99 3.21
N HIS A 105 -6.82 -21.66 2.06
CA HIS A 105 -5.45 -21.15 1.98
C HIS A 105 -5.51 -19.62 2.01
N ILE A 106 -4.70 -18.95 2.83
CA ILE A 106 -4.85 -17.50 3.09
C ILE A 106 -3.49 -16.82 3.11
N VAL A 107 -3.34 -15.76 2.31
CA VAL A 107 -2.24 -14.79 2.42
C VAL A 107 -2.82 -13.43 2.78
N GLY A 108 -2.34 -12.85 3.89
CA GLY A 108 -2.78 -11.55 4.40
C GLY A 108 -1.67 -10.51 4.39
N ALA A 109 -2.02 -9.26 4.11
CA ALA A 109 -1.13 -8.09 4.18
C ALA A 109 -1.91 -6.82 4.55
N HIS A 110 -1.25 -5.69 4.82
CA HIS A 110 -1.92 -4.38 4.97
C HIS A 110 -1.70 -3.44 3.78
N THR A 111 -2.58 -2.45 3.69
CA THR A 111 -2.74 -1.50 2.55
C THR A 111 -2.29 -0.09 2.91
N ASP A 112 -2.04 0.10 4.19
CA ASP A 112 -1.77 1.32 4.90
C ASP A 112 -0.35 1.24 5.45
N SER A 113 0.26 2.42 5.57
CA SER A 113 1.63 2.64 6.01
C SER A 113 1.65 3.87 6.92
N PRO A 114 2.65 4.03 7.80
CA PRO A 114 2.76 5.24 8.60
C PRO A 114 2.82 6.52 7.76
N CYS A 115 2.04 7.52 8.14
CA CYS A 115 1.91 8.77 7.37
C CYS A 115 1.40 9.94 8.22
N LEU A 116 1.43 11.15 7.67
CA LEU A 116 0.79 12.32 8.28
C LEU A 116 -0.58 12.54 7.61
N LYS A 117 -1.66 12.21 8.32
CA LYS A 117 -3.03 12.49 7.87
C LYS A 117 -3.39 13.95 8.12
N LEU A 118 -4.19 14.55 7.24
CA LEU A 118 -4.74 15.88 7.47
C LEU A 118 -5.79 15.80 8.60
N LYS A 119 -5.81 16.79 9.49
CA LYS A 119 -6.89 16.96 10.48
C LYS A 119 -8.17 17.42 9.77
N PRO A 120 -9.38 17.10 10.26
CA PRO A 120 -10.63 17.60 9.69
C PRO A 120 -10.69 19.14 9.66
N VAL A 121 -10.18 19.79 10.71
CA VAL A 121 -9.84 21.22 10.71
C VAL A 121 -8.34 21.37 10.50
N SER A 122 -7.93 21.53 9.24
CA SER A 122 -6.53 21.58 8.82
C SER A 122 -5.96 22.99 8.60
N LYS A 123 -6.75 24.07 8.70
CA LYS A 123 -6.21 25.43 8.55
C LYS A 123 -5.36 25.82 9.76
N VAL A 124 -4.06 26.02 9.55
CA VAL A 124 -3.14 26.66 10.50
C VAL A 124 -2.58 27.93 9.86
N SER A 125 -2.29 28.96 10.66
CA SER A 125 -1.75 30.24 10.15
C SER A 125 -0.78 30.83 11.16
N LYS A 126 0.48 30.98 10.77
CA LYS A 126 1.60 31.22 11.69
C LYS A 126 2.75 31.90 10.95
N GLY A 127 3.40 32.90 11.54
CA GLY A 127 4.64 33.49 11.01
C GLY A 127 4.57 34.09 9.59
N GLY A 128 3.39 34.41 9.07
CA GLY A 128 3.20 34.85 7.67
C GLY A 128 2.95 33.72 6.66
N TYR A 129 2.78 32.48 7.13
CA TYR A 129 2.47 31.30 6.32
C TYR A 129 1.06 30.77 6.60
N LEU A 130 0.47 30.17 5.56
CA LEU A 130 -0.62 29.21 5.66
C LEU A 130 0.01 27.82 5.78
N GLU A 131 -0.31 27.13 6.87
CA GLU A 131 0.20 25.81 7.25
C GLU A 131 -0.96 24.80 7.28
N VAL A 132 -0.66 23.51 7.11
CA VAL A 132 -1.65 22.42 7.09
C VAL A 132 -1.56 21.57 8.35
N GLY A 133 -2.58 21.67 9.20
CA GLY A 133 -2.71 20.87 10.42
C GLY A 133 -2.82 19.38 10.11
N VAL A 134 -1.78 18.63 10.46
CA VAL A 134 -1.72 17.16 10.31
C VAL A 134 -1.72 16.42 11.65
N GLN A 135 -1.91 15.11 11.61
CA GLN A 135 -1.79 14.16 12.72
C GLN A 135 -1.01 12.92 12.27
N THR A 136 -0.21 12.35 13.17
CA THR A 136 0.56 11.12 12.94
C THR A 136 -0.35 9.89 12.89
N TYR A 137 -0.22 9.08 11.85
CA TYR A 137 -0.86 7.77 11.69
C TYR A 137 0.23 6.69 11.63
N GLY A 138 0.11 5.63 12.44
CA GLY A 138 1.17 4.63 12.61
C GLY A 138 2.41 5.15 13.37
N ALA A 139 3.47 4.35 13.40
CA ALA A 139 4.72 4.65 14.13
C ALA A 139 5.86 5.08 13.18
N GLY A 140 5.65 6.17 12.44
CA GLY A 140 6.54 6.67 11.40
C GLY A 140 7.91 7.17 11.90
N LEU A 141 8.95 7.01 11.07
CA LEU A 141 10.25 7.66 11.27
C LEU A 141 10.14 9.15 10.89
N TRP A 142 9.50 9.94 11.75
CA TRP A 142 9.04 11.29 11.42
C TRP A 142 10.12 12.29 10.96
N HIS A 143 11.38 12.08 11.33
CA HIS A 143 12.50 12.88 10.83
C HIS A 143 12.67 12.76 9.30
N THR A 144 12.31 11.61 8.70
CA THR A 144 12.43 11.38 7.25
C THR A 144 11.45 12.20 6.41
N TRP A 145 10.39 12.73 7.03
CA TRP A 145 9.35 13.55 6.39
C TRP A 145 9.73 15.03 6.24
N PHE A 146 10.81 15.46 6.92
CA PHE A 146 11.34 16.81 6.77
C PHE A 146 12.06 16.98 5.42
N ASP A 147 12.01 18.20 4.89
CA ASP A 147 12.64 18.65 3.64
C ASP A 147 12.35 17.78 2.40
N ARG A 148 11.21 17.08 2.46
CA ARG A 148 10.55 16.37 1.35
C ARG A 148 9.64 17.32 0.58
N ASP A 149 9.55 17.09 -0.72
CA ASP A 149 8.57 17.74 -1.58
C ASP A 149 7.26 16.95 -1.48
N LEU A 150 6.27 17.53 -0.79
CA LEU A 150 5.06 16.84 -0.36
C LEU A 150 3.83 17.29 -1.16
N THR A 151 2.94 16.35 -1.38
CA THR A 151 1.60 16.59 -1.93
C THR A 151 0.53 15.89 -1.08
N ILE A 152 -0.74 15.96 -1.49
CA ILE A 152 -1.85 15.27 -0.80
C ILE A 152 -2.55 14.24 -1.70
N ALA A 153 -2.93 13.13 -1.09
CA ALA A 153 -3.76 12.11 -1.72
C ALA A 153 -4.73 11.49 -0.70
N GLY A 154 -5.81 10.86 -1.19
CA GLY A 154 -6.75 10.11 -0.38
C GLY A 154 -8.12 10.01 -1.03
N ARG A 155 -9.17 10.22 -0.26
CA ARG A 155 -10.56 10.29 -0.73
C ARG A 155 -11.28 11.53 -0.23
N VAL A 156 -12.27 11.97 -0.99
CA VAL A 156 -13.35 12.85 -0.51
C VAL A 156 -14.69 12.13 -0.55
N ILE A 157 -15.63 12.61 0.27
CA ILE A 157 -17.05 12.27 0.20
C ILE A 157 -17.77 13.44 -0.47
N ILE A 158 -18.44 13.16 -1.58
CA ILE A 158 -19.17 14.16 -2.39
C ILE A 158 -20.67 13.91 -2.22
N ARG A 159 -21.42 14.98 -1.95
CA ARG A 159 -22.88 14.99 -2.06
C ARG A 159 -23.27 15.25 -3.51
N GLU A 160 -23.96 14.29 -4.11
CA GLU A 160 -24.50 14.40 -5.46
C GLU A 160 -26.02 14.60 -5.35
N SER A 161 -26.58 15.50 -6.17
CA SER A 161 -28.00 15.85 -6.14
C SER A 161 -28.58 15.74 -7.54
N LYS A 162 -29.43 14.73 -7.78
CA LYS A 162 -30.01 14.44 -9.10
C LYS A 162 -31.50 14.15 -8.98
N ASP A 163 -32.31 14.80 -9.82
CA ASP A 163 -33.76 14.59 -9.91
C ASP A 163 -34.50 14.70 -8.55
N GLY A 164 -33.98 15.55 -7.65
CA GLY A 164 -34.46 15.73 -6.27
C GLY A 164 -33.94 14.71 -5.25
N ALA A 165 -33.33 13.61 -5.69
CA ALA A 165 -32.68 12.64 -4.82
C ALA A 165 -31.25 13.11 -4.44
N VAL A 166 -30.89 12.91 -3.17
CA VAL A 166 -29.54 13.18 -2.66
C VAL A 166 -28.81 11.86 -2.42
N SER A 167 -27.66 11.69 -3.06
CA SER A 167 -26.75 10.57 -2.86
C SER A 167 -25.38 11.05 -2.36
N TYR A 168 -24.61 10.12 -1.79
CA TYR A 168 -23.23 10.38 -1.40
C TYR A 168 -22.30 9.40 -2.10
N SER A 169 -21.33 9.91 -2.85
CA SER A 169 -20.28 9.13 -3.49
C SER A 169 -18.94 9.33 -2.79
N HIS A 170 -18.03 8.39 -2.95
CA HIS A 170 -16.62 8.61 -2.63
C HIS A 170 -15.86 8.82 -3.94
N ARG A 171 -14.93 9.78 -3.97
CA ARG A 171 -13.99 9.94 -5.09
C ARG A 171 -12.57 9.91 -4.56
N LEU A 172 -11.68 9.24 -5.29
CA LEU A 172 -10.24 9.32 -5.03
C LEU A 172 -9.71 10.66 -5.53
N VAL A 173 -8.73 11.20 -4.83
CA VAL A 173 -8.06 12.45 -5.20
C VAL A 173 -6.56 12.31 -4.93
N ARG A 174 -5.75 12.82 -5.85
CA ARG A 174 -4.29 12.90 -5.72
C ARG A 174 -3.81 14.11 -6.50
N ILE A 175 -3.33 15.11 -5.78
CA ILE A 175 -2.58 16.20 -6.40
C ILE A 175 -1.21 15.65 -6.82
N LYS A 176 -0.73 16.00 -8.01
CA LYS A 176 0.55 15.51 -8.55
C LYS A 176 1.72 16.40 -8.19
N ASP A 177 1.48 17.72 -8.19
CA ASP A 177 2.51 18.71 -7.93
C ASP A 177 2.91 18.75 -6.44
N PRO A 178 4.19 19.06 -6.14
CA PRO A 178 4.63 19.29 -4.77
C PRO A 178 4.12 20.64 -4.27
N ILE A 179 3.06 20.61 -3.47
CA ILE A 179 2.35 21.79 -2.97
C ILE A 179 2.72 22.14 -1.52
N MET A 180 3.47 21.30 -0.82
CA MET A 180 3.81 21.48 0.59
C MET A 180 5.23 21.01 0.93
N ARG A 181 5.77 21.51 2.05
CA ARG A 181 7.05 21.07 2.62
C ARG A 181 7.03 21.22 4.14
N ILE A 182 7.70 20.30 4.85
CA ILE A 182 8.01 20.45 6.28
C ILE A 182 9.49 20.84 6.37
N PRO A 183 9.84 22.14 6.50
CA PRO A 183 11.24 22.55 6.55
C PRO A 183 11.89 22.18 7.88
N THR A 184 13.17 21.79 7.84
CA THR A 184 14.01 21.75 9.06
C THR A 184 14.25 23.15 9.62
N LEU A 185 14.53 23.24 10.93
CA LEU A 185 15.13 24.45 11.50
C LEU A 185 16.60 24.52 11.09
N ALA A 186 17.07 25.68 10.64
CA ALA A 186 18.46 25.84 10.23
C ALA A 186 19.42 25.59 11.40
N ILE A 187 20.46 24.77 11.20
CA ILE A 187 21.47 24.37 12.21
C ILE A 187 22.09 25.53 13.00
N HIS A 188 22.21 26.72 12.40
CA HIS A 188 22.67 27.94 13.08
C HIS A 188 21.80 28.34 14.30
N LEU A 189 20.55 27.87 14.34
CA LEU A 189 19.54 28.11 15.37
C LEU A 189 19.27 26.87 16.24
N ASP A 190 19.74 25.68 15.85
CA ASP A 190 19.71 24.44 16.65
C ASP A 190 21.11 23.84 16.76
N ARG A 191 21.83 24.25 17.80
CA ARG A 191 23.20 23.79 18.08
C ARG A 191 23.27 22.40 18.71
N GLY A 192 22.13 21.74 18.97
CA GLY A 192 22.07 20.38 19.50
C GLY A 192 21.54 19.36 18.48
N VAL A 193 21.39 19.77 17.22
CA VAL A 193 20.75 18.94 16.18
C VAL A 193 21.55 17.65 15.89
N ASP A 194 22.88 17.74 15.93
CA ASP A 194 23.81 16.62 15.69
C ASP A 194 23.80 15.60 16.85
N ASP A 195 23.49 16.02 18.08
CA ASP A 195 23.30 15.13 19.24
C ASP A 195 21.96 14.38 19.20
N GLY A 196 21.02 14.79 18.33
CA GLY A 196 19.78 14.06 18.07
C GLY A 196 18.59 14.94 17.68
N PHE A 197 18.09 14.73 16.45
CA PHE A 197 16.96 15.45 15.86
C PHE A 197 15.61 15.17 16.56
N LYS A 198 15.26 15.97 17.57
CA LYS A 198 14.06 15.80 18.42
C LYS A 198 12.82 16.46 17.82
N VAL A 199 11.97 15.65 17.18
CA VAL A 199 10.71 16.09 16.57
C VAL A 199 9.57 16.18 17.59
N ASN A 200 9.00 17.38 17.79
CA ASN A 200 7.67 17.50 18.38
C ASN A 200 6.62 17.23 17.29
N THR A 201 5.87 16.14 17.43
CA THR A 201 4.91 15.66 16.42
C THR A 201 3.68 16.56 16.24
N HIS A 202 3.42 17.48 17.18
CA HIS A 202 2.34 18.47 17.06
C HIS A 202 2.82 19.77 16.42
N SER A 203 3.98 20.30 16.83
CA SER A 203 4.43 21.65 16.46
C SER A 203 5.45 21.71 15.32
N HIS A 204 6.18 20.63 15.04
CA HIS A 204 7.27 20.63 14.04
C HIS A 204 6.93 19.85 12.75
N LEU A 205 5.84 19.08 12.72
CA LEU A 205 5.41 18.30 11.54
C LEU A 205 4.35 18.99 10.68
N VAL A 206 4.07 20.28 10.92
CA VAL A 206 3.04 21.03 10.19
C VAL A 206 3.62 21.51 8.85
N PRO A 207 3.13 21.05 7.68
CA PRO A 207 3.68 21.49 6.40
C PRO A 207 3.24 22.91 6.05
N VAL A 208 4.15 23.69 5.46
CA VAL A 208 3.86 24.99 4.84
C VAL A 208 3.22 24.76 3.47
N LEU A 209 2.20 25.55 3.11
CA LEU A 209 1.44 25.45 1.85
C LEU A 209 1.54 26.73 0.98
N GLU A 210 1.25 27.90 1.54
CA GLU A 210 1.44 29.20 0.84
C GLU A 210 1.85 30.30 1.83
N THR A 211 2.37 31.43 1.34
CA THR A 211 2.57 32.62 2.18
C THR A 211 1.31 33.47 2.21
N SER A 212 0.99 34.11 3.35
CA SER A 212 -0.19 34.97 3.48
C SER A 212 -0.20 36.12 2.46
N ILE A 213 0.97 36.61 2.06
CA ILE A 213 1.11 37.68 1.05
C ILE A 213 0.64 37.20 -0.33
N LYS A 214 1.15 36.05 -0.80
CA LYS A 214 0.70 35.47 -2.08
C LYS A 214 -0.73 34.96 -1.99
N ALA A 215 -1.15 34.55 -0.79
CA ALA A 215 -2.51 34.13 -0.53
C ALA A 215 -3.53 35.24 -0.77
N GLU A 216 -3.23 36.47 -0.32
CA GLU A 216 -4.07 37.65 -0.44
C GLU A 216 -4.02 38.27 -1.84
N LEU A 217 -2.84 38.35 -2.47
CA LEU A 217 -2.71 38.84 -3.86
C LEU A 217 -3.60 38.05 -4.83
N ASN A 218 -3.66 36.72 -4.66
CA ASN A 218 -4.52 35.85 -5.47
C ASN A 218 -6.03 36.03 -5.15
N LYS A 219 -6.38 36.52 -3.95
CA LYS A 219 -7.76 36.87 -3.55
C LYS A 219 -8.22 38.12 -4.29
N THR A 220 -7.44 39.20 -4.24
CA THR A 220 -7.74 40.48 -4.92
C THR A 220 -7.81 40.34 -6.44
N VAL A 221 -7.03 39.43 -7.04
CA VAL A 221 -7.15 39.11 -8.47
C VAL A 221 -8.45 38.35 -8.79
N SER A 222 -8.92 37.48 -7.89
CA SER A 222 -10.20 36.76 -8.05
C SER A 222 -11.41 37.71 -7.97
N GLU A 223 -11.39 38.63 -7.01
CA GLU A 223 -12.40 39.69 -6.84
C GLU A 223 -12.50 40.57 -8.09
N ASN A 224 -11.36 41.08 -8.56
CA ASN A 224 -11.28 41.91 -9.77
C ASN A 224 -11.62 41.16 -11.08
N THR A 225 -11.76 39.83 -11.05
CA THR A 225 -12.18 39.02 -12.20
C THR A 225 -13.57 38.39 -12.02
N GLY A 226 -14.32 38.77 -10.98
CA GLY A 226 -15.70 38.32 -10.76
C GLY A 226 -15.85 36.89 -10.27
N ALA A 227 -14.80 36.28 -9.71
CA ALA A 227 -14.88 34.95 -9.11
C ALA A 227 -15.20 35.06 -7.61
N GLU A 228 -16.39 34.60 -7.20
CA GLU A 228 -16.94 34.81 -5.86
C GLU A 228 -16.07 34.34 -4.68
N GLU A 229 -16.20 35.06 -3.56
CA GLU A 229 -15.64 34.67 -2.26
C GLU A 229 -16.44 33.54 -1.59
N GLY A 230 -15.76 32.62 -0.90
CA GLY A 230 -16.43 31.55 -0.14
C GLY A 230 -15.56 30.74 0.83
N GLY A 231 -14.32 31.18 1.07
CA GLY A 231 -13.37 30.47 1.93
C GLY A 231 -12.79 29.17 1.34
N VAL A 232 -12.04 28.45 2.17
CA VAL A 232 -11.52 27.08 1.94
C VAL A 232 -10.84 26.85 0.57
N LYS A 233 -9.75 27.58 0.29
CA LYS A 233 -8.84 27.30 -0.86
C LYS A 233 -8.48 25.82 -1.04
N GLY A 234 -8.28 25.08 0.07
CA GLY A 234 -8.03 23.64 0.04
C GLY A 234 -9.17 22.83 -0.61
N LYS A 235 -10.44 23.18 -0.36
CA LYS A 235 -11.57 22.57 -1.08
C LYS A 235 -11.60 23.01 -2.53
N LYS A 236 -11.30 24.28 -2.87
CA LYS A 236 -11.23 24.72 -4.28
C LYS A 236 -10.18 23.95 -5.09
N LEU A 237 -9.01 23.69 -4.51
CA LEU A 237 -7.96 22.89 -5.14
C LEU A 237 -8.37 21.42 -5.32
N LEU A 238 -8.99 20.81 -4.30
CA LEU A 238 -9.52 19.43 -4.39
C LEU A 238 -10.66 19.32 -5.42
N ALA A 239 -11.56 20.30 -5.44
CA ALA A 239 -12.73 20.36 -6.33
C ALA A 239 -12.33 20.42 -7.81
N VAL A 240 -11.28 21.19 -8.14
CA VAL A 240 -10.70 21.24 -9.50
C VAL A 240 -10.08 19.90 -9.91
N GLU A 241 -9.34 19.22 -9.02
CA GLU A 241 -8.71 17.91 -9.34
C GLU A 241 -9.76 16.80 -9.58
N ILE A 242 -10.94 16.88 -8.96
CA ILE A 242 -11.99 15.82 -9.03
C ILE A 242 -13.20 16.15 -9.90
N GLY A 243 -13.25 17.36 -10.49
CA GLY A 243 -14.36 17.84 -11.30
C GLY A 243 -15.69 17.91 -10.52
N CYS A 244 -15.72 18.68 -9.44
CA CYS A 244 -16.94 19.00 -8.69
C CYS A 244 -16.90 20.46 -8.18
N GLU A 245 -17.98 20.92 -7.54
CA GLU A 245 -17.99 22.21 -6.86
C GLU A 245 -17.47 22.11 -5.40
N PRO A 246 -16.82 23.15 -4.84
CA PRO A 246 -16.27 23.11 -3.49
C PRO A 246 -17.30 22.86 -2.37
N HIS A 247 -18.58 23.15 -2.63
CA HIS A 247 -19.68 22.94 -1.69
C HIS A 247 -20.25 21.51 -1.71
N GLU A 248 -19.99 20.73 -2.77
CA GLU A 248 -20.39 19.32 -2.86
C GLU A 248 -19.47 18.42 -2.01
N ILE A 249 -18.21 18.83 -1.81
CA ILE A 249 -17.26 18.14 -0.92
C ILE A 249 -17.77 18.26 0.52
N CYS A 250 -18.31 17.18 1.08
CA CYS A 250 -18.76 17.14 2.46
C CYS A 250 -17.57 17.01 3.42
N ASP A 251 -16.79 15.94 3.26
CA ASP A 251 -15.73 15.51 4.18
C ASP A 251 -14.61 14.78 3.41
N PHE A 252 -13.48 14.51 4.05
CA PHE A 252 -12.29 13.93 3.42
C PHE A 252 -11.47 13.02 4.35
N ASP A 253 -10.78 12.04 3.76
CA ASP A 253 -9.68 11.32 4.42
C ASP A 253 -8.45 11.40 3.52
N LEU A 254 -7.53 12.29 3.90
CA LEU A 254 -6.35 12.70 3.12
C LEU A 254 -5.09 12.54 3.95
N GLN A 255 -3.99 12.19 3.28
CA GLN A 255 -2.66 12.12 3.86
C GLN A 255 -1.64 12.85 2.97
N THR A 256 -0.56 13.31 3.59
CA THR A 256 0.59 13.81 2.85
C THR A 256 1.37 12.65 2.21
N CYS A 257 2.02 12.92 1.08
CA CYS A 257 2.77 11.94 0.30
C CYS A 257 4.03 12.59 -0.29
N ASP A 258 5.16 11.86 -0.30
CA ASP A 258 6.35 12.21 -1.10
C ASP A 258 5.98 12.20 -2.59
N THR A 259 6.35 13.25 -3.33
CA THR A 259 6.20 13.28 -4.80
C THR A 259 7.30 12.51 -5.53
N GLN A 260 8.44 12.22 -4.88
CA GLN A 260 9.57 11.51 -5.49
C GLN A 260 9.18 10.06 -5.84
N PRO A 261 9.11 9.67 -7.13
CA PRO A 261 8.58 8.38 -7.54
C PRO A 261 9.42 7.21 -7.05
N SER A 262 8.78 6.05 -6.85
CA SER A 262 9.42 4.76 -6.60
C SER A 262 10.29 4.37 -7.79
N VAL A 263 11.55 3.93 -7.57
CA VAL A 263 12.52 3.65 -8.62
C VAL A 263 13.42 2.44 -8.30
N VAL A 264 13.98 1.83 -9.36
CA VAL A 264 15.07 0.86 -9.26
C VAL A 264 16.43 1.59 -9.22
N ALA A 265 17.20 1.32 -8.17
CA ALA A 265 18.40 2.05 -7.75
C ALA A 265 19.48 1.10 -7.22
N GLY A 266 20.54 1.65 -6.61
CA GLY A 266 21.81 0.93 -6.40
C GLY A 266 22.72 1.03 -7.63
N ALA A 267 23.99 0.67 -7.45
CA ALA A 267 24.99 0.73 -8.51
C ALA A 267 24.74 -0.34 -9.60
N MET A 268 24.29 -1.53 -9.17
CA MET A 268 23.97 -2.65 -10.06
C MET A 268 22.46 -2.76 -10.35
N LYS A 269 21.68 -1.71 -10.03
CA LYS A 269 20.21 -1.70 -10.13
C LYS A 269 19.53 -2.80 -9.31
N GLU A 270 20.12 -3.11 -8.16
CA GLU A 270 19.73 -4.21 -7.29
C GLU A 270 18.66 -3.86 -6.23
N PHE A 271 18.34 -2.57 -6.04
CA PHE A 271 17.44 -2.10 -4.98
C PHE A 271 16.18 -1.40 -5.48
N ILE A 272 15.09 -1.50 -4.73
CA ILE A 272 13.88 -0.68 -4.88
C ILE A 272 13.92 0.42 -3.81
N PHE A 273 13.91 1.69 -4.23
CA PHE A 273 13.77 2.84 -3.34
C PHE A 273 12.35 3.40 -3.46
N SER A 274 11.51 3.23 -2.44
CA SER A 274 10.10 3.63 -2.43
C SER A 274 9.62 3.93 -1.02
N GLY A 275 8.69 4.85 -0.85
CA GLY A 275 7.82 4.83 0.33
C GLY A 275 6.80 3.69 0.27
N ARG A 276 6.30 3.23 1.42
CA ARG A 276 5.21 2.27 1.54
C ARG A 276 5.56 0.85 1.04
N LEU A 277 6.83 0.46 1.08
CA LEU A 277 7.21 -0.95 0.92
C LEU A 277 6.56 -1.77 2.03
N ASP A 278 6.61 -1.27 3.26
CA ASP A 278 5.71 -1.66 4.34
C ASP A 278 4.30 -1.10 4.07
N ASN A 279 3.27 -1.90 3.75
CA ASN A 279 3.29 -3.32 3.39
C ASN A 279 2.72 -3.53 1.96
N LEU A 280 2.82 -2.49 1.11
CA LEU A 280 2.37 -2.60 -0.28
C LEU A 280 3.26 -3.55 -1.10
N CYS A 281 4.45 -3.90 -0.61
CA CYS A 281 5.27 -4.94 -1.20
C CYS A 281 4.56 -6.31 -1.11
N MET A 282 4.27 -6.81 0.09
CA MET A 282 3.63 -8.12 0.24
C MET A 282 2.17 -8.09 -0.25
N ALA A 283 1.47 -6.96 -0.10
CA ALA A 283 0.14 -6.76 -0.65
C ALA A 283 0.09 -6.74 -2.19
N PHE A 284 1.19 -6.37 -2.87
CA PHE A 284 1.32 -6.55 -4.32
C PHE A 284 1.67 -8.00 -4.68
N CYS A 285 2.64 -8.60 -3.98
CA CYS A 285 3.11 -9.96 -4.25
C CYS A 285 2.00 -11.01 -4.08
N SER A 286 1.12 -10.84 -3.08
CA SER A 286 -0.08 -11.67 -2.88
C SER A 286 -1.19 -11.47 -3.93
N LEU A 287 -1.02 -10.52 -4.86
CA LEU A 287 -1.93 -10.21 -5.97
C LEU A 287 -1.24 -10.38 -7.35
N LYS A 288 -0.16 -11.17 -7.43
CA LYS A 288 0.62 -11.42 -8.65
C LYS A 288 0.82 -12.93 -8.87
N ASP A 289 1.32 -13.31 -10.06
CA ASP A 289 1.50 -14.71 -10.50
C ASP A 289 2.78 -14.83 -11.38
N LYS A 290 3.50 -15.96 -11.26
CA LYS A 290 4.69 -16.49 -12.02
C LYS A 290 6.18 -16.11 -11.73
N HIS A 291 6.89 -17.13 -11.23
CA HIS A 291 8.26 -17.68 -11.46
C HIS A 291 9.59 -16.90 -11.15
N GLU A 292 10.39 -17.43 -10.18
CA GLU A 292 11.88 -17.36 -9.94
C GLU A 292 12.50 -16.04 -9.33
N GLU A 293 13.61 -15.93 -8.53
CA GLU A 293 14.66 -16.76 -7.83
C GLU A 293 15.53 -15.80 -6.91
N ASN A 294 16.78 -16.03 -6.41
CA ASN A 294 17.39 -16.76 -5.24
C ASN A 294 18.50 -15.81 -4.59
N HIS A 295 19.10 -15.86 -3.37
CA HIS A 295 18.98 -16.60 -2.07
C HIS A 295 19.81 -15.96 -0.88
N GLN A 296 19.43 -16.20 0.42
CA GLN A 296 20.03 -15.79 1.73
C GLN A 296 19.87 -14.32 2.23
N PRO A 297 19.64 -14.06 3.54
CA PRO A 297 19.26 -12.75 4.11
C PRO A 297 20.36 -11.69 4.24
N GLN A 298 21.13 -11.53 3.17
CA GLN A 298 21.29 -10.18 2.67
C GLN A 298 19.92 -9.67 2.15
N LEU A 299 19.91 -8.48 1.58
CA LEU A 299 18.95 -8.21 0.51
C LEU A 299 19.11 -9.32 -0.56
N HIS A 300 18.02 -9.71 -1.25
CA HIS A 300 17.92 -10.86 -2.18
C HIS A 300 17.71 -12.26 -1.53
N GLY A 301 17.09 -12.33 -0.34
CA GLY A 301 17.23 -13.44 0.61
C GLY A 301 16.11 -14.45 0.87
N GLY A 302 14.83 -14.11 0.66
CA GLY A 302 13.72 -15.09 0.64
C GLY A 302 12.99 -15.44 1.95
N LEU A 303 11.99 -16.34 1.90
CA LEU A 303 11.01 -16.61 2.97
C LEU A 303 10.49 -18.07 3.07
N GLY A 304 10.75 -18.79 4.17
CA GLY A 304 9.86 -19.83 4.71
C GLY A 304 9.65 -21.19 3.99
N TRP A 305 10.33 -22.22 4.52
CA TRP A 305 9.93 -23.65 4.67
C TRP A 305 9.40 -24.53 3.51
N LYS A 306 9.64 -25.85 3.64
CA LYS A 306 9.25 -27.04 2.82
C LYS A 306 8.73 -26.87 1.38
N ILE A 307 7.69 -26.07 1.15
CA ILE A 307 7.26 -25.65 -0.20
C ILE A 307 8.42 -24.97 -0.93
N ALA A 308 9.12 -24.05 -0.25
CA ALA A 308 10.32 -23.41 -0.77
C ALA A 308 11.39 -24.45 -1.18
N ASN A 309 11.65 -25.46 -0.34
CA ASN A 309 12.60 -26.54 -0.65
C ASN A 309 12.17 -27.41 -1.83
N ARG A 310 10.87 -27.56 -2.13
CA ARG A 310 10.39 -28.26 -3.34
C ARG A 310 10.61 -27.42 -4.60
N HIS A 311 10.44 -26.09 -4.50
CA HIS A 311 10.57 -25.14 -5.61
C HIS A 311 11.98 -24.53 -5.76
N ASN A 312 12.96 -24.98 -4.96
CA ASN A 312 14.28 -24.35 -4.81
C ASN A 312 14.20 -22.84 -4.54
N LEU A 313 13.18 -22.40 -3.82
CA LEU A 313 13.01 -21.00 -3.44
C LEU A 313 13.80 -20.67 -2.17
N PRO A 314 14.22 -19.41 -2.01
CA PRO A 314 15.13 -19.00 -0.95
C PRO A 314 14.44 -18.74 0.38
N ILE A 315 15.11 -19.02 1.51
CA ILE A 315 14.52 -18.82 2.84
C ILE A 315 15.47 -18.12 3.83
N GLN A 316 14.88 -17.27 4.67
CA GLN A 316 15.46 -16.74 5.92
C GLN A 316 14.65 -17.22 7.12
N ASP A 317 15.34 -17.53 8.22
CA ASP A 317 14.79 -17.42 9.59
C ASP A 317 15.14 -16.06 10.19
N PHE A 318 14.16 -15.35 10.76
CA PHE A 318 14.36 -14.07 11.45
C PHE A 318 13.79 -14.12 12.87
N VAL A 319 14.62 -13.78 13.86
CA VAL A 319 14.23 -13.66 15.26
C VAL A 319 14.93 -12.42 15.84
N VAL A 320 14.20 -11.59 16.59
CA VAL A 320 14.80 -10.45 17.30
C VAL A 320 15.65 -10.92 18.48
N ARG A 321 16.58 -10.08 18.94
CA ARG A 321 17.34 -10.38 20.17
C ARG A 321 16.38 -10.45 21.37
N ASN A 322 16.62 -11.40 22.28
CA ASN A 322 15.82 -11.61 23.48
C ASN A 322 15.78 -10.39 24.44
N ASP A 323 16.69 -9.42 24.29
CA ASP A 323 16.74 -8.18 25.06
C ASP A 323 16.09 -6.98 24.36
N MET A 324 15.41 -7.19 23.21
CA MET A 324 14.74 -6.16 22.43
C MET A 324 13.26 -6.50 22.17
N PRO A 325 12.32 -5.58 22.41
CA PRO A 325 10.93 -5.76 21.98
C PRO A 325 10.81 -5.66 20.45
N CYS A 326 9.82 -6.35 19.89
CA CYS A 326 9.43 -6.27 18.47
C CYS A 326 8.04 -5.66 18.29
N GLY A 327 7.73 -5.25 17.06
CA GLY A 327 6.35 -4.97 16.65
C GLY A 327 5.54 -6.26 16.48
N SER A 328 4.22 -6.16 16.59
CA SER A 328 3.30 -7.26 16.30
C SER A 328 2.67 -7.09 14.91
N THR A 329 2.23 -8.20 14.32
CA THR A 329 1.68 -8.29 12.96
C THR A 329 0.17 -8.62 12.98
N ILE A 330 -0.42 -8.81 11.79
CA ILE A 330 -1.79 -9.33 11.67
C ILE A 330 -1.90 -10.84 11.93
N GLY A 331 -0.80 -11.61 11.91
CA GLY A 331 -0.81 -13.07 12.12
C GLY A 331 -1.44 -13.47 13.46
N PRO A 332 -0.89 -13.05 14.62
CA PRO A 332 -1.46 -13.35 15.93
C PRO A 332 -2.90 -12.82 16.11
N ILE A 333 -3.26 -11.73 15.44
CA ILE A 333 -4.61 -11.15 15.47
C ILE A 333 -5.61 -12.05 14.72
N LEU A 334 -5.23 -12.60 13.56
CA LEU A 334 -6.04 -13.56 12.83
C LEU A 334 -6.10 -14.91 13.56
N ALA A 335 -4.98 -15.42 14.08
CA ALA A 335 -4.95 -16.68 14.81
C ALA A 335 -5.85 -16.65 16.06
N SER A 336 -5.78 -15.59 16.87
CA SER A 336 -6.64 -15.43 18.04
C SER A 336 -8.09 -15.05 17.70
N GLY A 337 -8.32 -14.32 16.61
CA GLY A 337 -9.65 -13.84 16.21
C GLY A 337 -10.52 -14.88 15.48
N VAL A 338 -9.92 -15.81 14.73
CA VAL A 338 -10.66 -16.83 13.94
C VAL A 338 -10.13 -18.27 14.08
N GLY A 339 -9.12 -18.53 14.92
CA GLY A 339 -8.63 -19.89 15.20
C GLY A 339 -7.83 -20.55 14.07
N ILE A 340 -7.39 -19.78 13.08
CA ILE A 340 -6.64 -20.28 11.92
C ILE A 340 -5.14 -20.34 12.25
N ARG A 341 -4.44 -21.42 11.86
CA ARG A 341 -2.96 -21.48 11.93
C ARG A 341 -2.35 -20.42 11.00
N THR A 342 -1.51 -19.54 11.54
CA THR A 342 -0.83 -18.47 10.79
C THR A 342 0.68 -18.64 10.87
N VAL A 343 1.37 -18.28 9.80
CA VAL A 343 2.82 -18.05 9.79
C VAL A 343 3.07 -16.62 9.30
N ASP A 344 3.92 -15.88 10.00
CA ASP A 344 4.29 -14.51 9.64
C ASP A 344 5.56 -14.53 8.79
N MET A 345 5.49 -13.89 7.62
CA MET A 345 6.59 -13.83 6.65
C MET A 345 6.60 -12.46 5.96
N GLY A 346 7.78 -11.84 5.83
CA GLY A 346 7.96 -10.57 5.11
C GLY A 346 9.33 -10.50 4.43
N ALA A 347 9.42 -9.79 3.30
CA ALA A 347 10.70 -9.55 2.63
C ALA A 347 11.62 -8.65 3.49
N PRO A 348 12.94 -8.90 3.52
CA PRO A 348 13.86 -8.03 4.25
C PRO A 348 13.89 -6.62 3.63
N GLN A 349 13.79 -5.61 4.50
CA GLN A 349 13.85 -4.20 4.10
C GLN A 349 14.56 -3.34 5.16
N LEU A 350 15.15 -2.24 4.70
CA LEU A 350 15.81 -1.23 5.51
C LEU A 350 14.95 0.03 5.64
N SER A 351 15.16 0.76 6.74
CA SER A 351 14.46 2.01 7.06
C SER A 351 12.93 1.87 7.12
N MET A 352 12.42 0.74 7.60
CA MET A 352 10.98 0.48 7.78
C MET A 352 10.27 1.64 8.50
N HIS A 353 9.06 1.98 8.06
CA HIS A 353 8.29 3.17 8.50
C HIS A 353 8.88 4.54 8.12
N SER A 354 9.92 4.60 7.28
CA SER A 354 10.37 5.85 6.63
C SER A 354 9.35 6.33 5.60
N ILE A 355 9.37 7.63 5.27
CA ILE A 355 8.69 8.13 4.06
C ILE A 355 9.25 7.48 2.78
N ARG A 356 10.50 7.00 2.85
CA ARG A 356 11.21 6.32 1.77
C ARG A 356 12.09 5.19 2.33
N GLU A 357 11.70 3.97 2.00
CA GLU A 357 12.24 2.70 2.47
C GLU A 357 13.07 2.03 1.34
N MET A 358 13.74 0.93 1.66
CA MET A 358 14.64 0.21 0.74
C MET A 358 14.50 -1.31 0.90
N CYS A 359 14.22 -2.02 -0.20
CA CYS A 359 14.30 -3.49 -0.27
C CYS A 359 15.02 -3.94 -1.55
N ALA A 360 15.28 -5.23 -1.71
CA ALA A 360 15.92 -5.75 -2.91
C ALA A 360 14.95 -5.96 -4.06
N VAL A 361 15.49 -5.88 -5.27
CA VAL A 361 14.81 -6.26 -6.51
C VAL A 361 14.40 -7.73 -6.51
N ASP A 362 15.20 -8.64 -5.95
CA ASP A 362 14.89 -10.08 -5.97
C ASP A 362 14.03 -10.52 -4.80
N ASP A 363 14.13 -9.92 -3.61
CA ASP A 363 13.19 -10.18 -2.49
C ASP A 363 11.73 -9.97 -2.90
N ALA A 364 11.46 -8.94 -3.70
CA ALA A 364 10.13 -8.67 -4.25
C ALA A 364 9.66 -9.75 -5.23
N LYS A 365 10.57 -10.39 -5.98
CA LYS A 365 10.24 -11.55 -6.85
C LYS A 365 10.00 -12.79 -6.01
N GLN A 366 10.95 -13.11 -5.15
CA GLN A 366 10.94 -14.27 -4.25
C GLN A 366 9.70 -14.28 -3.34
N SER A 367 9.27 -13.14 -2.82
CA SER A 367 8.04 -13.01 -2.02
C SER A 367 6.79 -13.44 -2.80
N HIS A 368 6.71 -13.01 -4.06
CA HIS A 368 5.65 -13.36 -4.98
C HIS A 368 5.70 -14.85 -5.35
N GLU A 369 6.88 -15.45 -5.47
CA GLU A 369 7.03 -16.90 -5.67
C GLU A 369 6.59 -17.77 -4.50
N HIS A 370 6.94 -17.40 -3.26
CA HIS A 370 6.52 -18.18 -2.10
C HIS A 370 4.99 -18.22 -1.95
N PHE A 371 4.32 -17.10 -2.23
CA PHE A 371 2.85 -17.05 -2.23
C PHE A 371 2.24 -17.90 -3.36
N LYS A 372 2.83 -17.89 -4.56
CA LYS A 372 2.42 -18.76 -5.67
C LYS A 372 2.54 -20.24 -5.28
N ALA A 373 3.72 -20.66 -4.84
CA ALA A 373 4.00 -22.06 -4.50
C ALA A 373 3.16 -22.52 -3.28
N TYR A 374 2.89 -21.63 -2.32
CA TYR A 374 1.95 -21.86 -1.23
C TYR A 374 0.54 -22.18 -1.75
N PHE A 375 0.01 -21.35 -2.64
CA PHE A 375 -1.31 -21.61 -3.22
C PHE A 375 -1.33 -22.92 -4.03
N GLU A 376 -0.31 -23.18 -4.84
CA GLU A 376 -0.25 -24.37 -5.72
C GLU A 376 -0.09 -25.70 -4.96
N GLU A 377 0.68 -25.79 -3.87
CA GLU A 377 1.02 -27.07 -3.23
C GLU A 377 0.58 -27.29 -1.78
N PHE A 378 0.18 -26.27 -1.02
CA PHE A 378 -0.03 -26.42 0.44
C PHE A 378 -1.05 -27.53 0.81
N GLN A 379 -2.05 -27.78 -0.04
CA GLN A 379 -3.04 -28.83 0.19
C GLN A 379 -2.44 -30.25 0.21
N GLU A 380 -1.39 -30.51 -0.57
CA GLU A 380 -0.72 -31.83 -0.54
C GLU A 380 0.03 -32.04 0.77
N LEU A 381 0.62 -30.97 1.32
CA LEU A 381 1.44 -31.03 2.52
C LEU A 381 0.60 -31.12 3.80
N ASP A 382 -0.48 -30.34 3.90
CA ASP A 382 -1.39 -30.39 5.06
C ASP A 382 -2.05 -31.78 5.20
N ARG A 383 -2.38 -32.42 4.07
CA ARG A 383 -2.87 -33.82 4.01
C ARG A 383 -1.89 -34.87 4.51
N ILE A 384 -0.59 -34.60 4.51
CA ILE A 384 0.43 -35.55 4.98
C ILE A 384 0.56 -35.54 6.51
N GLY A 385 -0.16 -34.63 7.21
CA GLY A 385 -0.17 -34.59 8.68
C GLY A 385 1.17 -34.18 9.26
N VAL A 386 1.92 -33.34 8.53
CA VAL A 386 3.17 -32.75 9.01
C VAL A 386 2.84 -31.60 9.94
N ASP A 387 3.33 -31.63 11.17
CA ASP A 387 3.34 -30.45 12.04
C ASP A 387 4.11 -29.29 11.36
N LEU A 388 3.59 -28.06 11.53
CA LEU A 388 4.19 -26.82 11.01
C LEU A 388 5.25 -26.27 11.97
#